data_AF-A0A3D1R0Z1-F1
#
_entry.id   AF-A0A3D1R0Z1-F1
#
_cell.length_a   1.000
_cell.length_b   1.000
_cell.length_c   1.000
_cell.angle_alpha   90.00
_cell.angle_beta   90.00
_cell.angle_gamma   90.00
#
_symmetry.space_group_name_H-M   'P 1'
#
loop_
_entity.id
_entity.type
_entity.pdbx_description
1 polymer ?
#
loop_
_entity_poly.entity_id
_entity_poly.type
_entity_poly.pdbx_seq_one_letter_code
_entity_poly.pdbx_strand_id
1 'polypeptide(L)' 'AMREVIERVRLVAALGTTVLVRGETGTGKEGLARMVHDFSPRFGGPFVAVNMGAIPETLIESELFGH' A
#
# COMPACT_ATOMS: atom_id res chain seq x y z
N ALA A 1 18.69 1.01 -9.29
CA ALA A 1 17.94 1.08 -8.02
C ALA A 1 16.43 1.22 -8.26
N MET A 2 15.88 2.41 -8.54
CA MET A 2 14.41 2.58 -8.64
C MET A 2 13.75 1.75 -9.76
N ARG A 3 14.39 1.60 -10.93
CA ARG A 3 13.87 0.73 -12.00
C ARG A 3 13.61 -0.70 -11.53
N GLU A 4 14.52 -1.27 -10.77
CA GLU A 4 14.37 -2.65 -10.26
C GLU A 4 13.20 -2.77 -9.29
N VAL A 5 12.96 -1.74 -8.47
CA VAL A 5 11.79 -1.68 -7.59
C VAL A 5 10.51 -1.64 -8.41
N ILE A 6 10.46 -0.82 -9.48
CA ILE A 6 9.31 -0.73 -10.37
C ILE A 6 9.04 -2.07 -11.07
N GLU A 7 10.08 -2.77 -11.52
CA GLU A 7 9.93 -4.11 -12.12
C GLU A 7 9.34 -5.12 -11.11
N ARG A 8 9.82 -5.10 -9.87
CA ARG A 8 9.25 -5.95 -8.80
C ARG A 8 7.80 -5.59 -8.51
N VAL A 9 7.45 -4.30 -8.51
CA VAL A 9 6.06 -3.84 -8.34
C VAL A 9 5.16 -4.41 -9.43
N ARG A 10 5.58 -4.37 -10.71
CA ARG A 10 4.81 -4.95 -11.83
C ARG A 10 4.58 -6.45 -11.66
N LEU A 11 5.60 -7.18 -11.21
CA LEU A 11 5.51 -8.63 -10.98
C LEU A 11 4.51 -8.96 -9.88
N VAL A 12 4.57 -8.28 -8.73
CA VAL A 12 3.68 -8.59 -7.59
C VAL A 12 2.25 -8.07 -7.77
N ALA A 13 2.07 -6.97 -8.50
CA ALA A 13 0.75 -6.37 -8.75
C ALA A 13 -0.20 -7.34 -9.47
N ALA A 14 0.32 -8.19 -10.35
CA ALA A 14 -0.45 -9.19 -11.08
C ALA A 14 -0.92 -10.37 -10.21
N LEU A 15 -0.26 -10.63 -9.07
CA LEU A 15 -0.48 -11.84 -8.26
C LEU A 15 -1.63 -11.72 -7.25
N GLY A 16 -2.11 -10.50 -6.98
CA GLY A 16 -3.17 -10.27 -5.99
C GLY A 16 -2.79 -10.64 -4.55
N THR A 17 -1.49 -10.82 -4.26
CA THR A 17 -0.98 -11.18 -2.94
C THR A 17 -0.79 -9.97 -2.03
N THR A 18 -0.61 -10.21 -0.73
CA THR A 18 -0.24 -9.18 0.25
C THR A 18 1.21 -8.77 0.06
N VAL A 19 1.47 -7.46 -0.02
CA VAL A 19 2.81 -6.89 -0.25
C VAL A 19 3.27 -6.09 0.96
N LEU A 20 4.46 -6.41 1.48
CA LEU A 20 5.12 -5.64 2.52
C LEU A 20 6.17 -4.69 1.91
N VAL A 21 5.94 -3.38 2.01
CA VAL A 21 6.89 -2.36 1.55
C VAL A 21 7.77 -1.92 2.72
N ARG A 22 9.09 -2.13 2.60
CA ARG A 22 10.09 -1.71 3.59
C ARG A 22 10.93 -0.54 3.06
N GLY A 23 11.34 0.33 3.97
CA GLY A 23 12.19 1.49 3.66
C GLY A 23 12.11 2.56 4.74
N GLU A 24 13.05 3.49 4.72
CA GLU A 24 13.14 4.59 5.69
C GLU A 24 11.94 5.54 5.60
N THR A 25 11.69 6.30 6.67
CA THR A 25 10.65 7.34 6.69
C THR A 25 10.93 8.39 5.62
N GLY A 26 9.88 8.84 4.92
CA GLY A 26 10.01 9.85 3.86
C GLY A 26 10.43 9.34 2.47
N THR A 27 10.65 8.03 2.28
CA THR A 27 11.09 7.46 0.99
C THR A 27 9.98 7.19 -0.04
N GLY A 28 8.74 7.63 0.22
CA GLY A 28 7.63 7.51 -0.75
C GLY A 28 6.94 6.15 -0.80
N LYS A 29 6.96 5.37 0.31
CA LYS A 29 6.33 4.04 0.41
C LYS A 29 4.85 4.00 0.00
N GLU A 30 4.09 5.06 0.31
CA GLU A 30 2.68 5.18 -0.08
C GLU A 30 2.52 5.24 -1.61
N GLY A 31 3.40 5.99 -2.30
CA GLY A 31 3.43 6.03 -3.76
C GLY A 31 3.73 4.66 -4.36
N LEU A 32 4.59 3.87 -3.70
CA LEU A 32 4.86 2.50 -4.13
C LEU A 32 3.64 1.59 -3.97
N ALA A 33 2.92 1.70 -2.85
CA ALA A 33 1.69 0.95 -2.61
C ALA A 33 0.59 1.32 -3.63
N ARG A 34 0.47 2.61 -3.97
CA ARG A 34 -0.42 3.07 -5.04
C ARG A 34 -0.04 2.49 -6.40
N MET A 35 1.25 2.45 -6.72
CA MET A 35 1.72 1.86 -7.98
C MET A 35 1.43 0.36 -8.07
N VAL A 36 1.50 -0.38 -6.95
CA VAL A 36 1.06 -1.79 -6.89
C VAL A 36 -0.43 -1.90 -7.23
N HIS A 37 -1.27 -1.01 -6.70
CA HIS A 37 -2.71 -0.98 -7.02
C HIS A 37 -2.96 -0.65 -8.49
N ASP A 38 -2.32 0.40 -9.00
CA ASP A 38 -2.50 0.89 -10.38
C ASP A 38 -2.08 -0.14 -11.43
N PHE A 39 -1.09 -0.99 -11.15
CA PHE A 39 -0.67 -2.07 -12.04
C PHE A 39 -1.38 -3.41 -11.78
N SER A 40 -2.27 -3.48 -10.78
CA SER A 40 -3.02 -4.70 -10.48
C SER A 40 -4.30 -4.80 -11.31
N PRO A 41 -4.91 -5.99 -11.44
CA PRO A 41 -6.24 -6.14 -12.02
C PRO A 41 -7.34 -5.34 -11.30
N ARG A 42 -7.06 -4.83 -10.08
CA ARG A 42 -7.99 -4.05 -9.25
C ARG A 42 -7.87 -2.53 -9.45
N PHE A 43 -7.07 -2.07 -10.41
CA PHE A 43 -6.79 -0.64 -10.63
C PHE A 43 -8.04 0.25 -10.74
N GLY A 44 -9.15 -0.26 -11.29
CA GLY A 44 -10.42 0.46 -11.39
C GLY A 44 -11.22 0.57 -10.10
N GLY A 45 -10.79 -0.12 -9.03
CA GLY A 45 -11.42 -0.10 -7.71
C GLY A 45 -10.81 0.96 -6.77
N PRO A 46 -11.43 1.17 -5.60
CA PRO A 46 -10.94 2.13 -4.63
C PRO A 46 -9.58 1.71 -4.06
N PHE A 47 -8.70 2.69 -3.88
CA PHE A 47 -7.46 2.55 -3.12
C PHE A 47 -7.60 3.34 -1.82
N VAL A 48 -7.65 2.64 -0.70
CA VAL A 48 -7.79 3.25 0.64
C VAL A 48 -6.44 3.11 1.35
N ALA A 49 -5.81 4.25 1.64
CA ALA A 49 -4.59 4.30 2.43
C ALA A 49 -4.94 4.64 3.89
N VAL A 50 -4.42 3.86 4.84
CA VAL A 50 -4.61 4.10 6.27
C VAL A 50 -3.26 4.34 6.91
N ASN A 51 -3.08 5.52 7.51
CA ASN A 51 -1.87 5.86 8.25
C ASN A 51 -2.07 5.56 9.75
N MET A 52 -1.59 4.41 10.19
CA MET A 52 -1.68 3.98 11.59
C MET A 52 -0.98 4.92 12.57
N GLY A 53 0.02 5.69 12.13
CA GLY A 53 0.71 6.67 12.99
C GLY A 53 -0.10 7.93 13.27
N ALA A 54 -1.20 8.14 12.55
CA ALA A 54 -2.10 9.28 12.74
C ALA A 54 -3.38 8.92 13.53
N ILE A 55 -3.60 7.63 13.83
CA ILE A 55 -4.80 7.14 14.52
C ILE A 55 -4.44 6.83 15.97
N PRO A 56 -5.16 7.38 16.97
CA PRO A 56 -4.99 6.98 18.37
C PRO A 56 -5.24 5.49 18.55
N GLU A 57 -4.40 4.80 19.34
CA GLU A 57 -4.48 3.35 19.54
C GLU A 57 -5.87 2.87 19.99
N THR A 58 -6.53 3.68 20.83
CA THR A 58 -7.88 3.42 21.33
C THR A 58 -8.98 3.48 20.27
N LEU A 59 -8.69 4.00 19.08
CA LEU A 59 -9.65 4.18 17.97
C LEU A 59 -9.35 3.32 16.75
N ILE A 60 -8.22 2.58 16.75
CA ILE A 60 -7.80 1.78 15.60
C ILE A 60 -8.87 0.77 15.19
N GLU A 61 -9.44 0.06 16.15
CA GLU A 61 -10.41 -1.01 15.88
C GLU A 61 -11.70 -0.45 15.26
N SER A 62 -12.23 0.64 15.81
CA SER A 62 -13.43 1.28 15.28
C SER A 62 -13.23 1.87 13.88
N GLU A 63 -12.05 2.41 13.58
CA GLU A 63 -11.74 2.99 12.27
C GLU A 63 -11.53 1.91 11.19
N LEU A 64 -10.94 0.76 11.54
CA LEU A 64 -10.65 -0.32 10.59
C LEU A 64 -11.86 -1.23 10.33
N PHE A 65 -12.67 -1.50 11.35
CA PHE A 65 -13.73 -2.51 11.29
C PHE A 65 -15.14 -1.94 11.39
N GLY A 66 -15.30 -0.68 11.76
CA GLY A 66 -16.59 -0.10 12.09
C GLY A 66 -17.14 -0.65 13.41
N HIS A 67 -18.34 -0.19 13.78
CA HIS A 67 -19.13 -0.71 14.90
C HIS A 67 -20.42 -1.31 14.36
#